data_AF-A0A8S2Z3E2-F1
#
_entry.id   AF-A0A8S2Z3E2-F1
#
_cell.length_a   1.000
_cell.length_b   1.000
_cell.length_c   1.000
_cell.angle_alpha   90.00
_cell.angle_beta   90.00
_cell.angle_gamma   90.00
#
_symmetry.space_group_name_H-M   'P 1'
#
loop_
_entity.id
_entity.type
_entity.pdbx_description
1 polymer ?
#
loop_
_entity_poly.entity_id
_entity_poly.type
_entity_poly.pdbx_seq_one_letter_code
_entity_poly.pdbx_strand_id
1 'polypeptide(L)'
;MAFSYGAQQCAATKDDMTDAYELGSEMAREQLSAEDRHLLENIGDDAVIVVPGTYDHIHQVLTSLKIPFKTVHQEELLTYALRPADQTVYVNCANSFPAAVARRLRKFVDDGGQLITTDWALKNVLEVAFGEFVRHNGRMTGDEVVGIQVNDPTNPIVAGFLPAAKHVDPQWWLESSSYPIEIVDAQRVRVLIKS
;
A
#
# COMPACT_ATOMS: atom_id res chain seq x y z
N MET A 1 -11.17 46.10 20.05
CA MET A 1 -11.88 44.98 19.37
C MET A 1 -10.88 43.86 19.18
N ALA A 2 -10.97 42.81 19.98
CA ALA A 2 -10.17 41.59 19.81
C ALA A 2 -11.06 40.56 19.10
N PHE A 3 -10.66 40.10 17.92
CA PHE A 3 -11.28 38.97 17.24
C PHE A 3 -10.63 37.70 17.78
N SER A 4 -11.38 36.92 18.58
CA SER A 4 -11.02 35.55 18.91
C SER A 4 -11.37 34.67 17.71
N TYR A 5 -10.37 34.15 17.00
CA TYR A 5 -10.57 33.03 16.10
C TYR A 5 -10.77 31.78 16.95
N GLY A 6 -12.01 31.28 17.00
CA GLY A 6 -12.29 29.95 17.49
C GLY A 6 -11.70 28.93 16.52
N ALA A 7 -10.69 28.18 16.96
CA ALA A 7 -10.27 26.98 16.27
C ALA A 7 -11.39 25.95 16.43
N GLN A 8 -12.26 25.86 15.41
CA GLN A 8 -13.24 24.80 15.33
C GLN A 8 -12.48 23.53 14.95
N GLN A 9 -12.28 22.65 15.92
CA GLN A 9 -11.68 21.34 15.70
C GLN A 9 -12.70 20.47 14.93
N CYS A 10 -12.48 20.30 13.63
CA CYS A 10 -13.23 19.35 12.82
C CYS A 10 -12.83 17.93 13.22
N ALA A 11 -13.58 17.32 14.14
CA ALA A 11 -13.55 15.87 14.30
C ALA A 11 -14.40 15.27 13.18
N ALA A 12 -13.75 14.63 12.19
CA ALA A 12 -14.45 13.90 11.15
C ALA A 12 -15.27 12.76 11.78
N THR A 13 -16.55 12.69 11.46
CA THR A 13 -17.42 11.59 11.84
C THR A 13 -17.16 10.39 10.90
N LYS A 14 -17.66 9.21 11.27
CA LYS A 14 -17.54 8.00 10.43
C LYS A 14 -18.23 8.19 9.05
N ASP A 15 -19.26 9.02 9.01
CA ASP A 15 -19.99 9.35 7.78
C ASP A 15 -19.13 10.25 6.87
N ASP A 16 -18.43 11.24 7.44
CA ASP A 16 -17.54 12.13 6.67
C ASP A 16 -16.38 11.37 5.97
N MET A 17 -15.84 10.34 6.61
CA MET A 17 -14.78 9.51 6.02
C MET A 17 -15.30 8.60 4.90
N THR A 18 -16.55 8.16 5.00
CA THR A 18 -17.18 7.34 3.96
C THR A 18 -17.39 8.18 2.70
N ASP A 19 -17.92 9.39 2.85
CA ASP A 19 -18.11 10.34 1.75
C ASP A 19 -16.78 10.69 1.07
N ALA A 20 -15.71 10.89 1.85
CA ALA A 20 -14.37 11.16 1.33
C ALA A 20 -13.83 10.00 0.47
N TYR A 21 -14.04 8.75 0.93
CA TYR A 21 -13.65 7.58 0.16
C TYR A 21 -14.48 7.39 -1.10
N GLU A 22 -15.78 7.66 -1.06
CA GLU A 22 -16.65 7.59 -2.24
C GLU A 22 -16.26 8.62 -3.28
N LEU A 23 -16.08 9.89 -2.90
CA LEU A 23 -15.65 10.94 -3.82
C LEU A 23 -14.27 10.63 -4.42
N GLY A 24 -13.32 10.20 -3.58
CA GLY A 24 -11.98 9.81 -4.04
C GLY A 24 -12.01 8.62 -5.01
N SER A 25 -12.89 7.65 -4.78
CA SER A 25 -13.02 6.49 -5.65
C SER A 25 -13.64 6.84 -7.01
N GLU A 26 -14.62 7.73 -7.04
CA GLU A 26 -15.19 8.26 -8.27
C GLU A 26 -14.12 8.96 -9.11
N MET A 27 -13.37 9.89 -8.50
CA MET A 27 -12.28 10.60 -9.17
C MET A 27 -11.20 9.66 -9.72
N ALA A 28 -10.82 8.63 -8.96
CA ALA A 28 -9.84 7.65 -9.40
C ALA A 28 -10.37 6.83 -10.59
N ARG A 29 -11.64 6.42 -10.56
CA ARG A 29 -12.26 5.65 -11.66
C ARG A 29 -12.44 6.48 -12.92
N GLU A 30 -12.69 7.79 -12.82
CA GLU A 30 -12.76 8.71 -13.95
C GLU A 30 -11.43 8.86 -14.70
N GLN A 31 -10.31 8.68 -14.01
CA GLN A 31 -8.98 8.77 -14.62
C GLN A 31 -8.57 7.49 -15.37
N LEU A 32 -9.27 6.36 -15.15
CA LEU A 32 -9.00 5.11 -15.85
C LEU A 32 -9.33 5.24 -17.34
N SER A 33 -8.47 4.68 -18.19
CA SER A 33 -8.80 4.51 -19.60
C SER A 33 -10.00 3.56 -19.76
N ALA A 34 -10.66 3.60 -20.92
CA ALA A 34 -11.75 2.66 -21.21
C ALA A 34 -11.30 1.19 -21.14
N GLU A 35 -10.06 0.92 -21.53
CA GLU A 35 -9.42 -0.40 -21.44
C GLU A 35 -9.22 -0.82 -19.98
N ASP A 36 -8.61 0.04 -19.15
CA ASP A 36 -8.36 -0.25 -17.73
C ASP A 36 -9.66 -0.43 -16.96
N ARG A 37 -10.69 0.38 -17.28
CA ARG A 37 -12.02 0.25 -16.67
C ARG A 37 -12.66 -1.09 -17.02
N HIS A 38 -12.59 -1.51 -18.28
CA HIS A 38 -13.10 -2.80 -18.72
C HIS A 38 -12.34 -3.97 -18.06
N LEU A 39 -11.01 -3.87 -17.95
CA LEU A 39 -10.21 -4.86 -17.22
C LEU A 39 -10.66 -4.94 -15.76
N LEU A 40 -10.80 -3.79 -15.09
CA LEU A 40 -11.20 -3.70 -13.68
C LEU A 40 -12.58 -4.33 -13.43
N GLU A 41 -13.53 -4.11 -14.34
CA GLU A 41 -14.90 -4.67 -14.25
C GLU A 41 -14.95 -6.20 -14.46
N ASN A 42 -13.90 -6.79 -15.03
CA ASN A 42 -13.82 -8.23 -15.34
C ASN A 42 -12.77 -8.98 -14.50
N ILE A 43 -12.19 -8.36 -13.46
CA ILE A 43 -11.24 -9.07 -12.60
C ILE A 43 -11.97 -10.14 -11.78
N GLY A 44 -11.29 -11.26 -11.52
CA GLY A 44 -11.83 -12.32 -10.67
C GLY A 44 -11.97 -11.88 -9.21
N ASP A 45 -12.92 -12.48 -8.49
CA ASP A 45 -13.25 -12.10 -7.11
C ASP A 45 -12.10 -12.25 -6.11
N ASP A 46 -11.10 -13.06 -6.46
CA ASP A 46 -9.90 -13.31 -5.68
C ASP A 46 -8.61 -12.96 -6.44
N ALA A 47 -8.70 -12.05 -7.42
CA ALA A 47 -7.53 -11.45 -8.07
C ALA A 47 -6.67 -10.65 -7.08
N VAL A 48 -7.30 -10.07 -6.05
CA VAL A 48 -6.61 -9.43 -4.92
C VAL A 48 -6.84 -10.26 -3.66
N ILE A 49 -5.77 -10.74 -3.05
CA ILE A 49 -5.79 -11.40 -1.74
C ILE A 49 -5.35 -10.39 -0.70
N VAL A 50 -6.20 -10.15 0.30
CA VAL A 50 -5.88 -9.26 1.43
C VAL A 50 -5.55 -10.10 2.65
N VAL A 51 -4.34 -9.92 3.16
CA VAL A 51 -3.89 -10.50 4.43
C VAL A 51 -4.07 -9.43 5.50
N PRO A 52 -5.01 -9.61 6.45
CA PRO A 52 -5.33 -8.59 7.44
C PRO A 52 -4.16 -8.24 8.33
N GLY A 53 -4.14 -6.99 8.78
CA GLY A 53 -3.23 -6.46 9.78
C GLY A 53 -4.01 -5.83 10.93
N THR A 54 -3.31 -5.28 11.92
CA THR A 54 -3.93 -4.67 13.10
C THR A 54 -4.45 -3.25 12.84
N TYR A 55 -3.73 -2.45 12.05
CA TYR A 55 -3.96 -1.02 11.87
C TYR A 55 -4.32 -0.68 10.42
N ASP A 56 -3.59 -1.24 9.45
CA ASP A 56 -3.90 -1.00 8.05
C ASP A 56 -5.15 -1.78 7.61
N HIS A 57 -6.00 -1.10 6.85
CA HIS A 57 -7.31 -1.59 6.43
C HIS A 57 -7.56 -1.36 4.94
N ILE A 58 -6.66 -1.85 4.07
CA ILE A 58 -6.78 -1.70 2.61
C ILE A 58 -8.13 -2.18 2.04
N HIS A 59 -8.77 -3.15 2.69
CA HIS A 59 -10.09 -3.67 2.30
C HIS A 59 -11.16 -2.57 2.25
N GLN A 60 -11.05 -1.52 3.07
CA GLN A 60 -11.97 -0.38 3.04
C GLN A 60 -11.80 0.40 1.73
N VAL A 61 -10.56 0.70 1.35
CA VAL A 61 -10.22 1.39 0.09
C VAL A 61 -10.65 0.56 -1.12
N LEU A 62 -10.36 -0.75 -1.13
CA LEU A 62 -10.77 -1.66 -2.20
C LEU A 62 -12.30 -1.73 -2.33
N THR A 63 -13.02 -1.76 -1.20
CA THR A 63 -14.48 -1.72 -1.17
C THR A 63 -15.01 -0.44 -1.82
N SER A 64 -14.48 0.72 -1.43
CA SER A 64 -14.89 2.02 -2.00
C SER A 64 -14.57 2.14 -3.49
N LEU A 65 -13.47 1.55 -3.94
CA LEU A 65 -13.09 1.47 -5.35
C LEU A 65 -13.87 0.41 -6.15
N LYS A 66 -14.70 -0.41 -5.48
CA LYS A 66 -15.42 -1.56 -6.06
C LYS A 66 -14.46 -2.56 -6.71
N ILE A 67 -13.31 -2.77 -6.10
CA ILE A 67 -12.32 -3.77 -6.51
C ILE A 67 -12.60 -5.02 -5.67
N PRO A 68 -12.97 -6.15 -6.28
CA PRO A 68 -13.18 -7.36 -5.50
C PRO A 68 -11.87 -7.88 -4.93
N PHE A 69 -11.97 -8.44 -3.73
CA PHE A 69 -10.84 -9.02 -3.02
C PHE A 69 -11.30 -10.17 -2.15
N LYS A 70 -10.36 -11.03 -1.79
CA LYS A 70 -10.56 -12.11 -0.83
C LYS A 70 -9.65 -11.96 0.36
N THR A 71 -10.25 -11.94 1.54
CA THR A 71 -9.49 -11.99 2.79
C THR A 71 -8.97 -13.40 3.02
N VAL A 72 -7.67 -13.53 3.29
CA VAL A 72 -7.01 -14.79 3.68
C VAL A 72 -6.10 -14.49 4.86
N HIS A 73 -6.31 -15.16 5.99
CA HIS A 73 -5.49 -14.95 7.18
C HIS A 73 -4.12 -15.62 7.03
N GLN A 74 -3.12 -15.09 7.75
CA GLN A 74 -1.72 -15.53 7.62
C GLN A 74 -1.53 -17.03 7.89
N GLU A 75 -2.33 -17.62 8.77
CA GLU A 75 -2.35 -19.04 9.10
C GLU A 75 -2.93 -19.91 7.98
N GLU A 76 -3.85 -19.36 7.18
CA GLU A 76 -4.47 -20.04 6.04
C GLU A 76 -3.58 -19.98 4.81
N LEU A 77 -2.70 -18.97 4.72
CA LEU A 77 -1.80 -18.81 3.59
C LEU A 77 -0.91 -20.02 3.37
N LEU A 78 -0.61 -20.87 4.37
CA LEU A 78 0.18 -22.09 4.16
C LEU A 78 -0.56 -23.20 3.39
N THR A 79 -1.88 -23.16 3.31
CA THR A 79 -2.69 -24.17 2.61
C THR A 79 -3.54 -23.59 1.48
N TYR A 80 -3.77 -22.28 1.46
CA TYR A 80 -4.51 -21.59 0.40
C TYR A 80 -3.92 -21.91 -0.99
N ALA A 81 -4.72 -21.97 -2.05
CA ALA A 81 -4.21 -22.19 -3.41
C ALA A 81 -3.93 -20.83 -4.09
N LEU A 82 -2.72 -20.29 -3.89
CA LEU A 82 -2.31 -19.05 -4.56
C LEU A 82 -2.06 -19.31 -6.06
N ARG A 83 -2.42 -18.32 -6.89
CA ARG A 83 -2.27 -18.31 -8.34
C ARG A 83 -1.35 -17.16 -8.76
N PRO A 84 -0.05 -17.40 -8.93
CA PRO A 84 0.93 -16.36 -9.27
C PRO A 84 0.63 -15.62 -10.58
N ALA A 85 -0.03 -16.26 -11.54
CA ALA A 85 -0.24 -15.70 -12.88
C ALA A 85 -1.20 -14.49 -12.91
N ASP A 86 -2.13 -14.41 -11.96
CA ASP A 86 -3.24 -13.44 -11.99
C ASP A 86 -3.55 -12.82 -10.62
N GLN A 87 -2.78 -13.12 -9.57
CA GLN A 87 -3.04 -12.60 -8.22
C GLN A 87 -2.03 -11.56 -7.76
N THR A 88 -2.58 -10.59 -7.03
CA THR A 88 -1.84 -9.70 -6.14
C THR A 88 -2.15 -10.09 -4.70
N VAL A 89 -1.13 -10.32 -3.88
CA VAL A 89 -1.27 -10.46 -2.44
C VAL A 89 -0.89 -9.14 -1.78
N TYR A 90 -1.81 -8.57 -1.02
CA TYR A 90 -1.59 -7.39 -0.20
C TYR A 90 -1.47 -7.81 1.26
N VAL A 91 -0.32 -7.53 1.89
CA VAL A 91 -0.11 -7.75 3.32
C VAL A 91 -0.16 -6.41 4.04
N ASN A 92 -1.23 -6.20 4.82
CA ASN A 92 -1.34 -5.08 5.75
C ASN A 92 -0.23 -5.16 6.83
N CYS A 93 -0.16 -4.17 7.72
CA CYS A 93 0.84 -4.14 8.80
C CYS A 93 0.95 -5.49 9.52
N ALA A 94 2.17 -6.01 9.60
CA ALA A 94 2.43 -7.35 10.12
C ALA A 94 3.47 -7.31 11.26
N ASN A 95 3.05 -6.85 12.45
CA ASN A 95 3.90 -6.81 13.66
C ASN A 95 4.41 -8.19 14.08
N SER A 96 3.69 -9.24 13.69
CA SER A 96 4.15 -10.62 13.73
C SER A 96 3.69 -11.31 12.45
N PHE A 97 4.56 -12.13 11.85
CA PHE A 97 4.23 -12.91 10.67
C PHE A 97 5.06 -14.20 10.69
N PRO A 98 4.45 -15.39 10.54
CA PRO A 98 5.22 -16.63 10.61
C PRO A 98 6.25 -16.70 9.48
N ALA A 99 7.52 -16.96 9.79
CA ALA A 99 8.59 -17.01 8.80
C ALA A 99 8.36 -18.05 7.69
N ALA A 100 7.65 -19.14 7.99
CA ALA A 100 7.23 -20.12 6.99
C ALA A 100 6.25 -19.53 5.96
N VAL A 101 5.33 -18.67 6.40
CA VAL A 101 4.38 -17.96 5.52
C VAL A 101 5.13 -16.92 4.68
N ALA A 102 6.06 -16.17 5.25
CA ALA A 102 6.89 -15.22 4.50
C ALA A 102 7.68 -15.92 3.37
N ARG A 103 8.33 -17.05 3.66
CA ARG A 103 9.01 -17.87 2.64
C ARG A 103 8.05 -18.42 1.59
N ARG A 104 6.80 -18.70 1.97
CA ARG A 104 5.79 -19.10 1.00
C ARG A 104 5.41 -17.94 0.07
N LEU A 105 5.28 -16.72 0.59
CA LEU A 105 5.06 -15.52 -0.24
C LEU A 105 6.25 -15.24 -1.17
N ARG A 106 7.49 -15.50 -0.72
CA ARG A 106 8.67 -15.49 -1.61
C ARG A 106 8.45 -16.38 -2.83
N LYS A 107 8.09 -17.65 -2.60
CA LYS A 107 7.83 -18.58 -3.71
C LYS A 107 6.72 -18.08 -4.64
N PHE A 108 5.63 -17.54 -4.10
CA PHE A 108 4.55 -16.97 -4.90
C PHE A 108 5.05 -15.85 -5.83
N VAL A 109 5.92 -14.96 -5.33
CA VAL A 109 6.51 -13.89 -6.14
C VAL A 109 7.50 -14.44 -7.17
N ASP A 110 8.36 -15.39 -6.77
CA ASP A 110 9.30 -16.05 -7.70
C ASP A 110 8.56 -16.77 -8.85
N ASP A 111 7.35 -17.27 -8.59
CA ASP A 111 6.48 -17.92 -9.58
C ASP A 111 5.68 -16.90 -10.43
N GLY A 112 5.86 -15.59 -10.23
CA GLY A 112 5.28 -14.52 -11.05
C GLY A 112 4.20 -13.66 -10.37
N GLY A 113 3.86 -13.94 -9.12
CA GLY A 113 2.83 -13.21 -8.37
C GLY A 113 3.28 -11.82 -7.89
N GLN A 114 2.33 -10.92 -7.67
CA GLN A 114 2.62 -9.59 -7.14
C GLN A 114 2.40 -9.53 -5.62
N LEU A 115 3.39 -9.04 -4.87
CA LEU A 115 3.28 -8.80 -3.43
C LEU A 115 3.35 -7.29 -3.15
N ILE A 116 2.37 -6.79 -2.41
CA ILE A 116 2.35 -5.42 -1.90
C ILE A 116 2.30 -5.50 -0.37
N THR A 117 3.11 -4.71 0.31
CA THR A 117 3.14 -4.68 1.77
C THR A 117 3.16 -3.24 2.26
N THR A 118 2.60 -3.00 3.45
CA THR A 118 2.88 -1.75 4.18
C THR A 118 4.23 -1.84 4.91
N ASP A 119 4.72 -0.72 5.41
CA ASP A 119 6.06 -0.60 5.98
C ASP A 119 6.26 -1.49 7.22
N TRP A 120 5.24 -1.65 8.08
CA TRP A 120 5.32 -2.54 9.26
C TRP A 120 5.44 -4.02 8.93
N ALA A 121 5.19 -4.42 7.67
CA ALA A 121 5.50 -5.75 7.18
C ALA A 121 6.98 -5.91 6.74
N LEU A 122 7.79 -4.84 6.70
CA LEU A 122 9.18 -4.88 6.27
C LEU A 122 10.00 -5.92 7.05
N LYS A 123 9.96 -5.89 8.38
CA LYS A 123 10.79 -6.79 9.21
C LYS A 123 10.34 -8.25 9.16
N ASN A 124 9.04 -8.51 9.20
CA ASN A 124 8.50 -9.86 9.40
C ASN A 124 8.13 -10.56 8.09
N VAL A 125 7.97 -9.81 7.01
CA VAL A 125 7.63 -10.34 5.68
C VAL A 125 8.79 -10.09 4.72
N LEU A 126 9.08 -8.83 4.38
CA LEU A 126 10.04 -8.51 3.32
C LEU A 126 11.48 -8.92 3.67
N GLU A 127 11.99 -8.59 4.85
CA GLU A 127 13.37 -8.92 5.24
C GLU A 127 13.56 -10.44 5.40
N VAL A 128 12.52 -11.16 5.84
CA VAL A 128 12.54 -12.63 5.96
C VAL A 128 12.51 -13.31 4.58
N ALA A 129 11.75 -12.76 3.63
CA ALA A 129 11.51 -13.35 2.33
C ALA A 129 12.47 -12.85 1.23
N PHE A 130 12.97 -11.63 1.35
CA PHE A 130 13.67 -10.83 0.33
C PHE A 130 14.81 -9.98 0.94
N GLY A 131 15.37 -10.41 2.07
CA GLY A 131 16.42 -9.67 2.81
C GLY A 131 17.70 -9.40 2.03
N GLU A 132 17.93 -10.13 0.92
CA GLU A 132 19.02 -9.84 -0.01
C GLU A 132 18.78 -8.60 -0.88
N PHE A 133 17.55 -8.07 -0.91
CA PHE A 133 17.16 -6.92 -1.72
C PHE A 133 16.91 -5.68 -0.86
N VAL A 134 16.16 -5.85 0.24
CA VAL A 134 15.75 -4.76 1.14
C VAL A 134 15.74 -5.24 2.59
N ARG A 135 16.03 -4.33 3.53
CA ARG A 135 15.96 -4.60 4.97
C ARG A 135 15.58 -3.37 5.76
N HIS A 136 15.23 -3.53 7.02
CA HIS A 136 15.06 -2.38 7.91
C HIS A 136 16.41 -1.70 8.22
N ASN A 137 16.49 -0.38 8.15
CA ASN A 137 17.76 0.35 8.35
C ASN A 137 18.22 0.47 9.82
N GLY A 138 17.45 -0.11 10.75
CA GLY A 138 17.74 -0.10 12.19
C GLY A 138 17.23 1.11 12.96
N ARG A 139 16.55 2.06 12.31
CA ARG A 139 16.01 3.28 12.92
C ARG A 139 14.49 3.34 12.78
N MET A 140 13.83 4.02 13.70
CA MET A 140 12.39 4.30 13.59
C MET A 140 12.21 5.78 13.24
N THR A 141 11.13 6.11 12.54
CA THR A 141 10.76 7.50 12.22
C THR A 141 10.23 8.21 13.46
N GLY A 142 10.40 9.53 13.48
CA GLY A 142 9.62 10.40 14.36
C GLY A 142 8.20 10.60 13.82
N ASP A 143 7.40 11.35 14.58
CA ASP A 143 6.17 11.96 14.06
C ASP A 143 6.58 13.25 13.31
N GLU A 144 6.63 13.19 11.99
CA GLU A 144 7.18 14.26 11.15
C GLU A 144 6.57 14.32 9.76
N VAL A 145 6.59 15.51 9.16
CA VAL A 145 6.21 15.71 7.76
C VAL A 145 7.48 15.81 6.93
N VAL A 146 7.62 14.92 5.95
CA VAL A 146 8.77 14.84 5.05
C VAL A 146 8.35 15.15 3.62
N GLY A 147 9.22 15.83 2.87
CA GLY A 147 9.04 15.95 1.42
C GLY A 147 9.28 14.61 0.74
N ILE A 148 8.63 14.38 -0.40
CA ILE A 148 8.82 13.16 -1.19
C ILE A 148 9.31 13.47 -2.60
N GLN A 149 10.13 12.57 -3.14
CA GLN A 149 10.60 12.59 -4.50
C GLN A 149 10.06 11.38 -5.27
N VAL A 150 9.35 11.65 -6.36
CA VAL A 150 8.97 10.61 -7.34
C VAL A 150 10.11 10.45 -8.34
N ASN A 151 10.73 9.27 -8.36
CA ASN A 151 11.89 8.99 -9.20
C ASN A 151 11.50 8.53 -10.61
N ASP A 152 10.34 7.86 -10.76
CA ASP A 152 9.79 7.44 -12.05
C ASP A 152 8.29 7.76 -12.14
N PRO A 153 7.90 8.99 -12.49
CA PRO A 153 6.50 9.39 -12.56
C PRO A 153 5.73 8.75 -13.72
N THR A 154 6.43 8.12 -14.67
CA THR A 154 5.81 7.42 -15.81
C THR A 154 5.55 5.95 -15.53
N ASN A 155 6.02 5.42 -14.40
CA ASN A 155 5.79 4.04 -14.02
C ASN A 155 4.28 3.80 -13.83
N PRO A 156 3.67 2.77 -14.43
CA PRO A 156 2.24 2.49 -14.26
C PRO A 156 1.79 2.34 -12.80
N ILE A 157 2.69 1.95 -11.88
CA ILE A 157 2.37 1.79 -10.44
C ILE A 157 2.17 3.14 -9.75
N VAL A 158 2.89 4.19 -10.17
CA VAL A 158 2.83 5.52 -9.54
C VAL A 158 2.31 6.61 -10.48
N ALA A 159 1.97 6.25 -11.71
CA ALA A 159 1.29 7.13 -12.64
C ALA A 159 -0.05 7.55 -12.04
N GLY A 160 -0.30 8.86 -12.01
CA GLY A 160 -1.49 9.43 -11.36
C GLY A 160 -1.40 9.58 -9.83
N PHE A 161 -0.32 9.11 -9.18
CA PHE A 161 -0.14 9.28 -7.72
C PHE A 161 -0.04 10.75 -7.31
N LEU A 162 0.63 11.58 -8.12
CA LEU A 162 0.69 13.02 -7.91
C LEU A 162 -0.02 13.76 -9.05
N PRO A 163 -0.75 14.84 -8.76
CA PRO A 163 -1.34 15.66 -9.80
C PRO A 163 -0.24 16.24 -10.68
N ALA A 164 -0.48 16.27 -12.00
CA ALA A 164 0.42 16.87 -12.99
C ALA A 164 0.55 18.41 -12.87
N ALA A 165 0.07 18.99 -11.77
CA ALA A 165 0.10 20.43 -11.53
C ALA A 165 1.55 20.92 -11.47
N LYS A 166 1.84 22.01 -12.18
CA LYS A 166 3.13 22.68 -12.05
C LYS A 166 3.21 23.27 -10.63
N HIS A 167 4.30 22.98 -9.92
CA HIS A 167 4.61 23.48 -8.56
C HIS A 167 3.93 22.76 -7.38
N VAL A 168 3.82 21.43 -7.41
CA VAL A 168 3.48 20.65 -6.22
C VAL A 168 4.76 20.29 -5.45
N ASP A 169 4.74 20.47 -4.13
CA ASP A 169 5.76 19.96 -3.19
C ASP A 169 5.09 18.85 -2.36
N PRO A 170 5.08 17.60 -2.86
CA PRO A 170 4.36 16.52 -2.21
C PRO A 170 5.04 16.15 -0.89
N GLN A 171 4.23 15.86 0.13
CA GLN A 171 4.69 15.56 1.47
C GLN A 171 4.00 14.30 2.01
N TRP A 172 4.73 13.53 2.81
CA TRP A 172 4.17 12.46 3.64
C TRP A 172 4.23 12.87 5.09
N TRP A 173 3.15 12.58 5.80
CA TRP A 173 3.19 12.52 7.25
C TRP A 173 3.64 11.10 7.63
N LEU A 174 4.81 11.01 8.27
CA LEU A 174 5.31 9.78 8.86
C LEU A 174 4.87 9.75 10.32
N GLU A 175 4.12 8.70 10.67
CA GLU A 175 3.80 8.44 12.07
C GLU A 175 5.05 7.96 12.82
N SER A 176 5.03 8.10 14.14
CA SER A 176 6.06 7.50 14.97
C SER A 176 6.08 5.99 14.76
N SER A 177 7.25 5.40 14.55
CA SER A 177 7.46 3.95 14.37
C SER A 177 7.29 3.38 12.96
N SER A 178 7.22 4.20 11.91
CA SER A 178 7.38 3.66 10.54
C SER A 178 8.74 2.97 10.38
N TYR A 179 8.83 2.06 9.41
CA TYR A 179 10.00 1.22 9.15
C TYR A 179 10.76 1.69 7.90
N PRO A 180 11.80 2.54 8.03
CA PRO A 180 12.59 2.98 6.91
C PRO A 180 13.37 1.83 6.29
N ILE A 181 13.42 1.83 4.97
CA ILE A 181 13.97 0.75 4.16
C ILE A 181 15.42 1.09 3.78
N GLU A 182 16.32 0.14 4.01
CA GLU A 182 17.64 0.11 3.38
C GLU A 182 17.59 -0.75 2.12
N ILE A 183 18.12 -0.23 1.03
CA ILE A 183 18.28 -0.94 -0.24
C ILE A 183 19.60 -1.71 -0.21
N VAL A 184 19.52 -3.04 -0.17
CA VAL A 184 20.69 -3.94 -0.13
C VAL A 184 21.26 -4.15 -1.53
N ASP A 185 20.38 -4.32 -2.52
CA ASP A 185 20.76 -4.53 -3.92
C ASP A 185 20.11 -3.50 -4.85
N ALA A 186 20.83 -2.41 -5.10
CA ALA A 186 20.37 -1.32 -5.96
C ALA A 186 20.29 -1.68 -7.46
N GLN A 187 20.84 -2.82 -7.89
CA GLN A 187 20.72 -3.26 -9.29
C GLN A 187 19.40 -3.98 -9.54
N ARG A 188 18.85 -4.64 -8.51
CA ARG A 188 17.60 -5.41 -8.60
C ARG A 188 16.41 -4.72 -7.95
N VAL A 189 16.64 -3.69 -7.14
CA VAL A 189 15.57 -2.88 -6.52
C VAL A 189 15.41 -1.55 -7.25
N ARG A 190 14.17 -1.28 -7.67
CA ARG A 190 13.79 0.01 -8.24
C ARG A 190 12.98 0.82 -7.24
N VAL A 191 13.50 1.98 -6.84
CA VAL A 191 12.80 2.90 -5.94
C VAL A 191 11.94 3.87 -6.76
N LEU A 192 10.61 3.74 -6.67
CA LEU A 192 9.67 4.59 -7.40
C LEU A 192 9.42 5.93 -6.71
N ILE A 193 9.31 5.93 -5.38
CA ILE A 193 9.11 7.10 -4.53
C ILE A 193 10.00 6.97 -3.29
N LYS A 194 10.56 8.08 -2.80
CA LYS A 194 11.33 8.14 -1.55
C LYS A 194 11.07 9.46 -0.82
N SER A 195 11.28 9.48 0.49
CA SER A 195 11.48 10.70 1.29
C SER A 195 12.96 11.03 1.48
#